data_AF-A0A8T6G7N6-F1
#
_entry.id   AF-A0A8T6G7N6-F1
#
_cell.length_a   1.000
_cell.length_b   1.000
_cell.length_c   1.000
_cell.angle_alpha   90.00
_cell.angle_beta   90.00
_cell.angle_gamma   90.00
#
_symmetry.space_group_name_H-M   'P 1'
#
loop_
_entity.id
_entity.type
_entity.pdbx_description
1 polymer ?
#
loop_
_entity_poly.entity_id
_entity_poly.type
_entity_poly.pdbx_seq_one_letter_code
_entity_poly.pdbx_strand_id
1 'polypeptide(L)'
;MHYTLLPEYPVYRREINENAIKYTQGLFPTLFRGAISLEIIPGIHAIPGTHISRVYLIEDDELSLVDTGMPWSAERIIRYIRSIGRRPEEISRILLTHSHPDHIGGAPGILKHSGASVFAHQADSRQRHGNYRTLDYIGIFGPMEAALPFFHRTRLDCLVTEGDLIPIAGGIRALYTPGHTPGSVCYLLEREGLLFSGDTIFAGHGRVSRSLPFPGTDTAQYRRSVERLAAMDFDILCGGHGEPLVVGASRALRILLQRKPNPPTWREFFFRRLPRRLLLHRGMSDEDYEID
;
A
#
# COMPACT_ATOMS: atom_id res chain seq x y z
N MET A 1 23.35 -15.27 41.19
CA MET A 1 22.57 -14.21 40.53
C MET A 1 21.50 -14.89 39.69
N HIS A 2 20.26 -14.84 40.16
CA HIS A 2 19.08 -15.28 39.41
C HIS A 2 18.66 -14.15 38.47
N TYR A 3 18.54 -14.43 37.17
CA TYR A 3 17.57 -13.75 36.31
C TYR A 3 16.91 -14.77 35.38
N THR A 4 15.61 -14.61 35.31
CA THR A 4 14.55 -15.57 35.02
C THR A 4 14.34 -15.75 33.52
N LEU A 5 14.14 -17.00 33.09
CA LEU A 5 13.67 -17.35 31.75
C LEU A 5 12.24 -16.80 31.56
N LEU A 6 12.04 -15.99 30.52
CA LEU A 6 10.70 -15.58 30.08
C LEU A 6 9.95 -16.82 29.55
N PRO A 7 8.63 -16.94 29.77
CA PRO A 7 7.88 -18.13 29.39
C PRO A 7 7.77 -18.28 27.88
N GLU A 8 7.99 -19.50 27.39
CA GLU A 8 7.74 -19.90 26.01
C GLU A 8 6.26 -19.67 25.66
N TYR A 9 6.01 -18.86 24.63
CA TYR A 9 4.66 -18.64 24.12
C TYR A 9 4.29 -19.76 23.12
N PRO A 10 3.06 -20.29 23.18
CA PRO A 10 2.65 -21.40 22.34
C PRO A 10 2.57 -20.98 20.87
N VAL A 11 3.42 -21.58 20.03
CA VAL A 11 3.32 -21.53 18.57
C VAL A 11 2.04 -22.23 18.16
N TYR A 12 1.02 -21.46 17.77
CA TYR A 12 -0.22 -22.00 17.20
C TYR A 12 0.08 -22.49 15.78
N ARG A 13 0.55 -23.73 15.65
CA ARG A 13 0.72 -24.41 14.37
C ARG A 13 -0.69 -24.78 13.86
N ARG A 14 -1.33 -23.89 13.08
CA ARG A 14 -2.58 -24.24 12.39
C ARG A 14 -2.25 -25.22 11.27
N GLU A 15 -2.84 -26.42 11.35
CA GLU A 15 -2.93 -27.35 10.23
C GLU A 15 -3.58 -26.63 9.05
N ILE A 16 -2.83 -26.53 7.95
CA ILE A 16 -3.35 -26.09 6.66
C ILE A 16 -4.38 -27.15 6.25
N ASN A 17 -5.66 -26.78 6.26
CA ASN A 17 -6.71 -27.65 5.77
C ASN A 17 -6.58 -27.71 4.23
N GLU A 18 -5.93 -28.76 3.72
CA GLU A 18 -5.66 -29.02 2.30
C GLU A 18 -6.94 -29.13 1.43
N ASN A 19 -8.13 -29.02 2.03
CA ASN A 19 -9.42 -29.06 1.34
C ASN A 19 -9.88 -27.73 0.71
N ALA A 20 -9.15 -26.62 0.88
CA ALA A 20 -9.54 -25.33 0.30
C ALA A 20 -9.38 -25.23 -1.24
N ILE A 21 -8.85 -26.26 -1.92
CA ILE A 21 -8.59 -26.26 -3.37
C ILE A 21 -9.68 -27.00 -4.19
N LYS A 22 -10.72 -27.57 -3.57
CA LYS A 22 -11.75 -28.33 -4.31
C LYS A 22 -13.20 -27.96 -3.98
N TYR A 23 -13.63 -26.74 -4.27
CA TYR A 23 -15.07 -26.45 -4.42
C TYR A 23 -15.34 -25.40 -5.50
N THR A 24 -15.14 -25.80 -6.76
CA THR A 24 -15.81 -25.18 -7.91
C THR A 24 -16.31 -26.27 -8.84
N GLN A 25 -17.45 -26.89 -8.51
CA GLN A 25 -18.43 -27.42 -9.47
C GLN A 25 -19.59 -28.13 -8.74
N GLY A 26 -20.82 -27.71 -9.05
CA GLY A 26 -22.02 -28.57 -8.99
C GLY A 26 -22.98 -28.37 -7.81
N LEU A 27 -24.16 -27.81 -8.15
CA LEU A 27 -25.47 -27.92 -7.47
C LEU A 27 -25.62 -27.41 -6.02
N PHE A 28 -25.99 -26.14 -5.87
CA PHE A 28 -26.95 -25.69 -4.84
C PHE A 28 -27.83 -24.54 -5.39
N PRO A 29 -29.10 -24.42 -4.94
CA PRO A 29 -30.10 -23.54 -5.57
C PRO A 29 -29.76 -22.05 -5.44
N THR A 30 -30.16 -21.31 -6.46
CA THR A 30 -30.03 -19.87 -6.67
C THR A 30 -30.63 -19.01 -5.56
N LEU A 31 -29.92 -18.77 -4.44
CA LEU A 31 -30.29 -17.71 -3.47
C LEU A 31 -29.13 -17.01 -2.73
N PHE A 32 -27.87 -17.33 -2.99
CA PHE A 32 -26.72 -16.54 -2.49
C PHE A 32 -25.83 -16.10 -3.65
N ARG A 33 -26.06 -14.88 -4.19
CA ARG A 33 -25.03 -14.19 -4.96
C ARG A 33 -23.96 -13.72 -3.98
N GLY A 34 -22.72 -14.14 -4.24
CA GLY A 34 -21.64 -14.22 -3.27
C GLY A 34 -21.20 -12.89 -2.65
N ALA A 35 -21.05 -12.91 -1.33
CA ALA A 35 -20.18 -11.99 -0.63
C ALA A 35 -18.73 -12.39 -0.92
N ILE A 36 -18.05 -11.62 -1.77
CA ILE A 36 -16.59 -11.57 -1.72
C ILE A 36 -16.29 -11.08 -0.30
N SER A 37 -15.60 -11.87 0.55
CA SER A 37 -15.25 -11.37 1.87
C SER A 37 -14.32 -10.17 1.68
N LEU A 38 -14.78 -9.00 2.12
CA LEU A 38 -14.01 -7.74 2.10
C LEU A 38 -12.91 -7.74 3.18
N GLU A 39 -13.04 -8.67 4.12
CA GLU A 39 -12.07 -9.02 5.13
C GLU A 39 -11.03 -9.99 4.57
N ILE A 40 -9.77 -9.59 4.68
CA ILE A 40 -8.58 -10.34 4.25
C ILE A 40 -8.27 -11.42 5.29
N ILE A 41 -8.23 -11.00 6.56
CA ILE A 41 -8.16 -11.81 7.78
C ILE A 41 -9.01 -11.08 8.85
N PRO A 42 -9.43 -11.75 9.94
CA PRO A 42 -10.26 -11.14 10.97
C PRO A 42 -9.75 -9.75 11.40
N GLY A 43 -10.60 -8.73 11.29
CA GLY A 43 -10.32 -7.33 11.63
C GLY A 43 -9.47 -6.56 10.61
N ILE A 44 -9.07 -7.17 9.49
CA ILE A 44 -8.30 -6.50 8.44
C ILE A 44 -9.07 -6.53 7.13
N HIS A 45 -9.44 -5.36 6.62
CA HIS A 45 -10.30 -5.23 5.44
C HIS A 45 -9.59 -4.50 4.31
N ALA A 46 -9.86 -4.92 3.07
CA ALA A 46 -9.66 -4.07 1.91
C ALA A 46 -10.95 -3.27 1.68
N ILE A 47 -10.86 -1.93 1.71
CA ILE A 47 -12.04 -1.08 1.50
C ILE A 47 -12.58 -1.29 0.08
N PRO A 48 -13.87 -1.68 -0.10
CA PRO A 48 -14.46 -1.82 -1.42
C PRO A 48 -14.56 -0.47 -2.13
N GLY A 49 -14.38 -0.49 -3.45
CA GLY A 49 -14.58 0.70 -4.27
C GLY A 49 -13.38 1.64 -4.34
N THR A 50 -12.28 1.39 -3.64
CA THR A 50 -11.01 2.13 -3.87
C THR A 50 -10.24 1.43 -5.00
N HIS A 51 -10.66 1.69 -6.24
CA HIS A 51 -10.19 0.94 -7.41
C HIS A 51 -8.90 1.46 -8.04
N ILE A 52 -8.48 2.68 -7.70
CA ILE A 52 -7.23 3.26 -8.19
C ILE A 52 -6.13 2.68 -7.31
N SER A 53 -6.03 3.13 -6.06
CA SER A 53 -5.20 2.54 -5.01
C SER A 53 -6.06 1.81 -3.98
N ARG A 54 -5.44 0.88 -3.26
CA ARG A 54 -6.06 0.14 -2.15
C ARG A 54 -5.93 0.91 -0.86
N VAL A 55 -7.01 0.89 -0.09
CA VAL A 55 -7.06 1.38 1.28
C VAL A 55 -7.40 0.20 2.16
N TYR A 56 -6.69 0.08 3.27
CA TYR A 56 -6.92 -0.99 4.24
C TYR A 56 -7.44 -0.42 5.55
N LEU A 57 -8.39 -1.13 6.15
CA LEU A 57 -8.91 -0.86 7.48
C LEU A 57 -8.39 -1.93 8.43
N ILE A 58 -7.90 -1.49 9.59
CA ILE A 58 -7.51 -2.32 10.71
C ILE A 58 -8.47 -2.02 11.86
N GLU A 59 -9.22 -3.03 12.28
CA GLU A 59 -10.09 -3.00 13.45
C GLU A 59 -9.32 -3.40 14.70
N ASP A 60 -9.43 -2.55 15.72
CA ASP A 60 -9.01 -2.78 17.10
C ASP A 60 -10.04 -2.05 18.01
N ASP A 61 -9.68 -1.77 19.26
CA ASP A 61 -10.41 -0.85 20.15
C ASP A 61 -10.74 0.48 19.43
N GLU A 62 -9.82 0.96 18.60
CA GLU A 62 -9.99 2.07 17.66
C GLU A 62 -9.69 1.62 16.22
N LEU A 63 -10.15 2.39 15.24
CA LEU A 63 -9.90 2.11 13.83
C LEU A 63 -8.61 2.75 13.35
N SER A 64 -7.85 2.02 12.54
CA SER A 64 -6.69 2.54 11.83
C SER A 64 -6.81 2.31 10.32
N LEU A 65 -6.35 3.27 9.53
CA LEU A 65 -6.31 3.15 8.07
C LEU A 65 -4.87 3.04 7.58
N VAL A 66 -4.63 2.18 6.59
CA VAL A 66 -3.41 2.22 5.78
C VAL A 66 -3.76 2.78 4.40
N ASP A 67 -3.14 3.91 4.07
CA ASP A 67 -3.49 4.81 2.96
C ASP A 67 -4.95 5.33 3.03
N THR A 68 -5.32 6.20 2.08
CA THR A 68 -6.61 6.91 2.08
C THR A 68 -7.25 7.05 0.70
N GLY A 69 -6.57 6.61 -0.35
CA GLY A 69 -7.11 6.68 -1.69
C GLY A 69 -7.05 8.09 -2.30
N MET A 70 -7.74 8.25 -3.44
CA MET A 70 -8.05 9.56 -4.02
C MET A 70 -8.95 10.40 -3.11
N PRO A 71 -9.07 11.73 -3.30
CA PRO A 71 -9.91 12.60 -2.47
C PRO A 71 -11.36 12.13 -2.28
N TRP A 72 -12.00 11.59 -3.32
CA TRP A 72 -13.37 11.05 -3.27
C TRP A 72 -13.49 9.69 -2.56
N SER A 73 -12.38 9.06 -2.18
CA SER A 73 -12.38 7.79 -1.44
C SER A 73 -12.82 7.97 0.01
N ALA A 74 -12.67 9.17 0.58
CA ALA A 74 -13.09 9.47 1.95
C ALA A 74 -14.56 9.09 2.22
N GLU A 75 -15.47 9.47 1.33
CA GLU A 75 -16.89 9.14 1.46
C GLU A 75 -17.14 7.62 1.34
N ARG A 76 -16.37 6.91 0.52
CA ARG A 76 -16.46 5.45 0.40
C ARG A 76 -16.00 4.76 1.68
N ILE A 77 -14.87 5.19 2.23
CA ILE A 77 -14.31 4.68 3.50
C ILE A 77 -15.31 4.89 4.64
N ILE A 78 -15.86 6.11 4.77
CA ILE A 78 -16.85 6.45 5.80
C ILE A 78 -18.10 5.58 5.69
N ARG A 79 -18.61 5.37 4.46
CA ARG A 79 -19.78 4.49 4.23
C ARG A 79 -19.47 3.04 4.58
N TYR A 80 -18.28 2.56 4.24
CA TYR A 80 -17.87 1.19 4.57
C TYR A 80 -17.77 0.99 6.09
N ILE A 81 -17.10 1.90 6.80
CA ILE A 81 -16.98 1.87 8.27
C ILE A 81 -18.37 1.81 8.93
N ARG A 82 -19.32 2.64 8.48
CA ARG A 82 -20.71 2.59 8.95
C ARG A 82 -21.40 1.26 8.63
N SER A 83 -21.13 0.67 7.47
CA SER A 83 -21.75 -0.59 7.04
C SER A 83 -21.32 -1.80 7.87
N ILE A 84 -20.14 -1.75 8.48
CA ILE A 84 -19.65 -2.79 9.41
C ILE A 84 -20.02 -2.49 10.88
N GLY A 85 -20.90 -1.51 11.12
CA GLY A 85 -21.39 -1.18 12.47
C GLY A 85 -20.45 -0.30 13.31
N ARG A 86 -19.35 0.19 12.73
CA ARG A 86 -18.40 1.09 13.37
C ARG A 86 -18.70 2.55 13.01
N ARG A 87 -18.09 3.49 13.73
CA ARG A 87 -18.27 4.94 13.50
C ARG A 87 -16.99 5.58 12.96
N PRO A 88 -17.08 6.50 11.99
CA PRO A 88 -15.90 7.21 11.45
C PRO A 88 -15.06 7.95 12.52
N GLU A 89 -15.69 8.37 13.61
CA GLU A 89 -15.05 9.05 14.73
C GLU A 89 -14.08 8.12 15.49
N GLU A 90 -14.21 6.79 15.32
CA GLU A 90 -13.30 5.80 15.89
C GLU A 90 -11.99 5.69 15.09
N ILE A 91 -11.89 6.33 13.91
CA ILE A 91 -10.61 6.40 13.20
C ILE A 91 -9.67 7.28 14.02
N SER A 92 -8.66 6.67 14.63
CA SER A 92 -7.67 7.38 15.46
C SER A 92 -6.30 7.49 14.79
N ARG A 93 -6.03 6.67 13.78
CA ARG A 93 -4.71 6.64 13.10
C ARG A 93 -4.86 6.47 11.59
N ILE A 94 -4.08 7.24 10.84
CA ILE A 94 -3.93 7.11 9.38
C ILE A 94 -2.45 6.90 9.09
N LEU A 95 -2.10 5.73 8.57
CA LEU A 95 -0.75 5.30 8.25
C LEU A 95 -0.56 5.41 6.74
N LEU A 96 0.21 6.39 6.30
CA LEU A 96 0.45 6.61 4.88
C LEU A 96 1.73 5.89 4.47
N THR A 97 1.64 5.14 3.37
CA THR A 97 2.77 4.36 2.85
C THR A 97 3.72 5.23 2.06
N HIS A 98 3.21 6.16 1.24
CA HIS A 98 3.99 7.09 0.45
C HIS A 98 3.14 8.25 -0.09
N SER A 99 3.78 9.34 -0.49
CA SER A 99 3.11 10.61 -0.82
C SER A 99 2.52 10.73 -2.23
N HIS A 100 2.09 9.64 -2.85
CA HIS A 100 1.36 9.72 -4.12
C HIS A 100 -0.09 10.22 -3.92
N PRO A 101 -0.65 11.02 -4.86
CA PRO A 101 -1.99 11.60 -4.71
C PRO A 101 -3.11 10.60 -4.57
N ASP A 102 -2.97 9.44 -5.19
CA ASP A 102 -3.92 8.34 -5.05
C ASP A 102 -3.78 7.59 -3.74
N HIS A 103 -2.75 7.81 -2.92
CA HIS A 103 -2.62 7.17 -1.61
C HIS A 103 -2.98 8.10 -0.46
N ILE A 104 -2.62 9.38 -0.54
CA ILE A 104 -2.83 10.35 0.55
C ILE A 104 -4.01 11.29 0.33
N GLY A 105 -4.61 11.27 -0.87
CA GLY A 105 -5.60 12.26 -1.31
C GLY A 105 -6.89 12.28 -0.48
N GLY A 106 -7.30 11.13 0.07
CA GLY A 106 -8.50 11.01 0.90
C GLY A 106 -8.34 11.53 2.33
N ALA A 107 -7.10 11.68 2.83
CA ALA A 107 -6.84 12.02 4.22
C ALA A 107 -7.54 13.33 4.67
N PRO A 108 -7.50 14.45 3.92
CA PRO A 108 -8.21 15.68 4.32
C PRO A 108 -9.73 15.50 4.44
N GLY A 109 -10.32 14.60 3.67
CA GLY A 109 -11.74 14.28 3.75
C GLY A 109 -12.08 13.45 4.99
N ILE A 110 -11.25 12.46 5.31
CA ILE A 110 -11.41 11.57 6.47
C ILE A 110 -11.25 12.35 7.78
N LEU A 111 -10.30 13.28 7.83
CA LEU A 111 -10.03 14.12 9.01
C LEU A 111 -11.19 15.08 9.36
N LYS A 112 -12.15 15.30 8.46
CA LYS A 112 -13.38 16.05 8.79
C LYS A 112 -14.34 15.26 9.69
N HIS A 113 -14.16 13.95 9.77
CA HIS A 113 -15.02 13.02 10.49
C HIS A 113 -14.30 12.28 11.63
N SER A 114 -13.03 12.58 11.86
CA SER A 114 -12.18 11.86 12.80
C SER A 114 -11.18 12.79 13.47
N GLY A 115 -10.71 12.41 14.65
CA GLY A 115 -9.59 13.05 15.35
C GLY A 115 -8.24 12.39 15.02
N ALA A 116 -8.14 11.69 13.89
CA ALA A 116 -7.03 10.80 13.60
C ALA A 116 -5.70 11.53 13.53
N SER A 117 -4.65 10.91 14.09
CA SER A 117 -3.26 11.34 13.86
C SER A 117 -2.73 10.74 12.56
N VAL A 118 -2.08 11.56 11.76
CA VAL A 118 -1.48 11.11 10.48
C VAL A 118 -0.01 10.73 10.68
N PHE A 119 0.32 9.52 10.27
CA PHE A 119 1.65 8.90 10.32
C PHE A 119 2.22 8.78 8.92
N ALA A 120 3.44 9.28 8.72
CA ALA A 120 4.19 9.14 7.47
C ALA A 120 5.68 9.44 7.69
N HIS A 121 6.53 9.04 6.75
CA HIS A 121 7.95 9.34 6.83
C HIS A 121 8.22 10.80 6.44
N GLN A 122 9.13 11.45 7.17
CA GLN A 122 9.44 12.86 6.96
C GLN A 122 10.02 13.20 5.57
N ALA A 123 10.62 12.23 4.87
CA ALA A 123 11.24 12.45 3.56
C ALA A 123 10.22 12.79 2.46
N ASP A 124 8.94 12.50 2.71
CA ASP A 124 7.81 12.87 1.85
C ASP A 124 7.14 14.20 2.30
N SER A 125 7.77 14.91 3.24
CA SER A 125 7.39 16.25 3.71
C SER A 125 8.57 17.22 3.59
N ARG A 126 8.69 17.85 2.42
CA ARG A 126 9.68 18.90 2.14
C ARG A 126 9.30 20.21 2.81
N GLN A 127 8.00 20.49 2.93
CA GLN A 127 7.52 21.76 3.47
C GLN A 127 7.27 21.72 4.98
N ARG A 128 7.90 22.68 5.67
CA ARG A 128 7.70 22.96 7.09
C ARG A 128 6.98 24.30 7.23
N HIS A 129 5.83 24.29 7.90
CA HIS A 129 5.00 25.45 8.17
C HIS A 129 5.13 25.82 9.65
N GLY A 130 6.18 26.57 9.99
CA GLY A 130 6.52 26.88 11.38
C GLY A 130 6.81 25.61 12.20
N ASN A 131 5.89 25.26 13.10
CA ASN A 131 6.03 24.14 14.03
C ASN A 131 5.43 22.82 13.53
N TYR A 132 4.81 22.80 12.34
CA TYR A 132 4.25 21.58 11.77
C TYR A 132 4.74 21.31 10.36
N ARG A 133 4.53 20.08 9.90
CA ARG A 133 4.88 19.57 8.58
C ARG A 133 3.61 19.25 7.82
N THR A 134 3.68 19.36 6.50
CA THR A 134 2.62 18.86 5.61
C THR A 134 3.23 17.87 4.64
N LEU A 135 2.46 16.85 4.29
CA LEU A 135 2.83 15.95 3.22
C LEU A 135 2.72 16.65 1.87
N ASP A 136 3.71 16.41 1.04
CA ASP A 136 3.70 16.86 -0.34
C ASP A 136 2.97 15.82 -1.19
N TYR A 137 2.28 16.29 -2.23
CA TYR A 137 1.86 15.42 -3.31
C TYR A 137 3.06 15.20 -4.21
N ILE A 138 3.48 13.94 -4.38
CA ILE A 138 4.54 13.54 -5.30
C ILE A 138 3.86 12.85 -6.46
N GLY A 139 3.87 13.49 -7.63
CA GLY A 139 3.38 12.89 -8.85
C GLY A 139 4.47 12.09 -9.56
N ILE A 140 4.09 11.51 -10.69
CA ILE A 140 4.97 10.72 -11.56
C ILE A 140 6.23 11.51 -11.98
N PHE A 141 6.09 12.82 -12.21
CA PHE A 141 7.19 13.70 -12.63
C PHE A 141 7.87 14.46 -11.48
N GLY A 142 7.62 14.05 -10.23
CA GLY A 142 8.14 14.73 -9.04
C GLY A 142 7.07 15.54 -8.30
N PRO A 143 7.47 16.52 -7.47
CA PRO A 143 6.53 17.28 -6.63
C PRO A 143 5.41 17.92 -7.45
N MET A 144 4.17 17.72 -6.99
CA MET A 144 2.97 18.38 -7.52
C MET A 144 2.70 19.63 -6.69
N GLU A 145 3.15 20.77 -7.21
CA GLU A 145 2.95 22.08 -6.57
C GLU A 145 1.62 22.74 -6.93
N ALA A 146 0.96 22.28 -7.99
CA ALA A 146 -0.26 22.90 -8.49
C ALA A 146 -1.41 22.76 -7.48
N ALA A 147 -2.05 23.90 -7.17
CA ALA A 147 -3.31 23.97 -6.46
C ALA A 147 -4.45 23.39 -7.33
N LEU A 148 -4.48 22.07 -7.44
CA LEU A 148 -5.57 21.36 -8.10
C LEU A 148 -6.80 21.40 -7.19
N PRO A 149 -8.00 21.65 -7.74
CA PRO A 149 -9.24 21.50 -6.98
C PRO A 149 -9.29 20.14 -6.29
N PHE A 150 -9.80 20.11 -5.06
CA PHE A 150 -9.98 18.91 -4.22
C PHE A 150 -8.72 18.26 -3.64
N PHE A 151 -7.51 18.66 -4.06
CA PHE A 151 -6.27 18.23 -3.45
C PHE A 151 -5.86 19.21 -2.35
N HIS A 152 -5.97 18.77 -1.10
CA HIS A 152 -5.53 19.53 0.07
C HIS A 152 -4.33 18.83 0.69
N ARG A 153 -3.36 19.60 1.15
CA ARG A 153 -2.22 19.05 1.87
C ARG A 153 -2.67 18.57 3.25
N THR A 154 -2.13 17.43 3.64
CA THR A 154 -2.42 16.81 4.92
C THR A 154 -1.34 17.17 5.92
N ARG A 155 -1.74 17.67 7.09
CA ARG A 155 -0.81 17.87 8.20
C ARG A 155 -0.26 16.52 8.65
N LEU A 156 1.04 16.49 8.92
CA LEU A 156 1.73 15.33 9.45
C LEU A 156 1.88 15.49 10.96
N ASP A 157 1.30 14.57 11.73
CA ASP A 157 1.27 14.64 13.20
C ASP A 157 2.35 13.76 13.82
N CYS A 158 2.60 12.58 13.23
CA CYS A 158 3.57 11.61 13.70
C CYS A 158 4.56 11.25 12.59
N LEU A 159 5.85 11.39 12.88
CA LEU A 159 6.90 10.96 11.97
C LEU A 159 7.20 9.49 12.24
N VAL A 160 7.12 8.65 11.21
CA VAL A 160 7.58 7.27 11.30
C VAL A 160 9.01 7.15 10.78
N THR A 161 9.79 6.29 11.42
CA THR A 161 11.16 5.95 11.07
C THR A 161 11.33 4.42 11.06
N GLU A 162 12.50 3.94 10.63
CA GLU A 162 12.78 2.51 10.56
C GLU A 162 12.62 1.84 11.94
N GLY A 163 11.79 0.81 11.99
CA GLY A 163 11.63 -0.05 13.16
C GLY A 163 10.63 0.45 14.21
N ASP A 164 10.05 1.65 14.04
CA ASP A 164 9.03 2.18 14.94
C ASP A 164 7.86 1.19 15.09
N LEU A 165 7.43 0.98 16.34
CA LEU A 165 6.30 0.12 16.67
C LEU A 165 5.10 0.98 17.06
N ILE A 166 4.09 1.01 16.21
CA ILE A 166 2.87 1.79 16.42
C ILE A 166 1.85 0.88 17.12
N PRO A 167 1.19 1.32 18.22
CA PRO A 167 0.29 0.48 19.00
C PRO A 167 -1.06 0.27 18.30
N ILE A 168 -1.06 -0.59 17.28
CA ILE A 168 -2.22 -1.00 16.48
C ILE A 168 -2.17 -2.52 16.38
N ALA A 169 -3.27 -3.21 16.71
CA ALA A 169 -3.38 -4.66 16.62
C ALA A 169 -2.23 -5.42 17.32
N GLY A 170 -1.83 -4.93 18.50
CA GLY A 170 -0.71 -5.50 19.26
C GLY A 170 0.69 -5.07 18.81
N GLY A 171 0.81 -4.21 17.79
CA GLY A 171 2.04 -3.59 17.35
C GLY A 171 2.29 -3.75 15.85
N ILE A 172 2.16 -2.67 15.09
CA ILE A 172 2.51 -2.62 13.66
C ILE A 172 3.87 -1.94 13.49
N ARG A 173 4.81 -2.63 12.84
CA ARG A 173 6.18 -2.15 12.65
C ARG A 173 6.30 -1.35 11.36
N ALA A 174 6.85 -0.15 11.43
CA ALA A 174 7.21 0.63 10.26
C ALA A 174 8.57 0.17 9.69
N LEU A 175 8.62 -0.07 8.38
CA LEU A 175 9.81 -0.44 7.63
C LEU A 175 10.07 0.64 6.58
N TYR A 176 11.17 1.38 6.72
CA TYR A 176 11.54 2.42 5.78
C TYR A 176 12.05 1.82 4.47
N THR A 177 11.28 2.00 3.39
CA THR A 177 11.52 1.36 2.09
C THR A 177 11.62 2.40 0.98
N PRO A 178 12.60 3.31 1.03
CA PRO A 178 12.71 4.40 0.08
C PRO A 178 12.98 3.89 -1.33
N GLY A 179 12.59 4.70 -2.31
CA GLY A 179 12.91 4.46 -3.70
C GLY A 179 11.74 4.81 -4.60
N HIS A 180 10.56 4.24 -4.33
CA HIS A 180 9.33 4.61 -5.06
C HIS A 180 8.99 6.09 -4.82
N THR A 181 8.95 6.50 -3.56
CA THR A 181 9.15 7.88 -3.10
C THR A 181 10.31 7.93 -2.10
N PRO A 182 10.89 9.13 -1.82
CA PRO A 182 11.91 9.27 -0.78
C PRO A 182 11.44 8.84 0.61
N GLY A 183 10.16 8.98 0.93
CA GLY A 183 9.55 8.63 2.21
C GLY A 183 8.69 7.36 2.19
N SER A 184 8.88 6.48 1.21
CA SER A 184 8.12 5.22 1.16
C SER A 184 8.37 4.35 2.39
N VAL A 185 7.29 3.81 2.96
CA VAL A 185 7.26 2.95 4.16
C VAL A 185 6.32 1.78 3.91
N CYS A 186 6.77 0.58 4.31
CA CYS A 186 5.89 -0.57 4.48
C CYS A 186 5.53 -0.75 5.96
N TYR A 187 4.35 -1.28 6.24
CA TYR A 187 3.91 -1.58 7.60
C TYR A 187 3.71 -3.08 7.78
N LEU A 188 4.36 -3.67 8.79
CA LEU A 188 4.37 -5.10 9.05
C LEU A 188 3.64 -5.41 10.35
N LEU A 189 2.59 -6.23 10.24
CA LEU A 189 1.96 -6.91 11.36
C LEU A 189 2.67 -8.26 11.55
N GLU A 190 3.62 -8.30 12.49
CA GLU A 190 4.53 -9.45 12.66
C GLU A 190 3.80 -10.71 13.10
N ARG A 191 2.78 -10.58 13.96
CA ARG A 191 2.02 -11.73 14.50
C ARG A 191 1.19 -12.41 13.42
N GLU A 192 0.66 -11.62 12.49
CA GLU A 192 -0.20 -12.05 11.39
C GLU A 192 0.62 -12.42 10.15
N GLY A 193 1.92 -12.10 10.11
CA GLY A 193 2.76 -12.27 8.92
C GLY A 193 2.20 -11.49 7.73
N LEU A 194 1.69 -10.27 7.97
CA LEU A 194 1.00 -9.44 6.98
C LEU A 194 1.77 -8.15 6.73
N LEU A 195 2.13 -7.92 5.47
CA LEU A 195 2.83 -6.72 5.02
C LEU A 195 1.91 -5.81 4.20
N PHE A 196 1.72 -4.57 4.65
CA PHE A 196 1.20 -3.49 3.82
C PHE A 196 2.37 -2.81 3.10
N SER A 197 2.50 -3.01 1.79
CA SER A 197 3.69 -2.56 1.05
C SER A 197 3.53 -1.23 0.35
N GLY A 198 2.30 -0.69 0.28
CA GLY A 198 1.98 0.41 -0.62
C GLY A 198 2.48 0.10 -2.02
N ASP A 199 3.13 1.07 -2.65
CA ASP A 199 3.69 0.89 -3.99
C ASP A 199 5.13 0.37 -3.99
N THR A 200 5.69 -0.02 -2.84
CA THR A 200 6.99 -0.71 -2.84
C THR A 200 6.88 -2.04 -3.60
N ILE A 201 5.78 -2.76 -3.41
CA ILE A 201 5.46 -4.01 -4.10
C ILE A 201 3.97 -4.02 -4.42
N PHE A 202 3.60 -4.33 -5.67
CA PHE A 202 2.22 -4.56 -6.05
C PHE A 202 1.83 -6.03 -5.87
N ALA A 203 0.57 -6.27 -5.53
CA ALA A 203 -0.02 -7.59 -5.43
C ALA A 203 -1.28 -7.66 -6.30
N GLY A 204 -1.48 -8.75 -7.03
CA GLY A 204 -2.72 -8.93 -7.78
C GLY A 204 -2.69 -10.15 -8.69
N HIS A 205 -3.86 -10.71 -8.98
CA HIS A 205 -4.00 -11.90 -9.81
C HIS A 205 -3.12 -13.07 -9.31
N GLY A 206 -3.00 -13.23 -7.99
CA GLY A 206 -2.18 -14.26 -7.35
C GLY A 206 -0.67 -14.11 -7.56
N ARG A 207 -0.20 -12.90 -7.91
CA ARG A 207 1.22 -12.61 -8.21
C ARG A 207 1.67 -11.32 -7.53
N VAL A 208 2.98 -11.14 -7.47
CA VAL A 208 3.63 -9.89 -7.08
C VAL A 208 4.37 -9.28 -8.25
N SER A 209 4.45 -7.95 -8.28
CA SER A 209 5.25 -7.22 -9.26
C SER A 209 5.95 -6.02 -8.64
N ARG A 210 7.00 -5.56 -9.32
CA ARG A 210 7.67 -4.30 -9.00
C ARG A 210 6.78 -3.11 -9.38
N SER A 211 6.98 -2.00 -8.71
CA SER A 211 6.46 -0.72 -9.17
C SER A 211 7.12 -0.31 -10.49
N LEU A 212 6.39 0.48 -11.27
CA LEU A 212 6.94 1.09 -12.47
C LEU A 212 7.90 2.21 -12.04
N PRO A 213 9.14 2.24 -12.54
CA PRO A 213 10.06 3.32 -12.21
C PRO A 213 9.61 4.61 -12.89
N PHE A 214 8.97 5.48 -12.12
CA PHE A 214 8.62 6.82 -12.56
C PHE A 214 9.86 7.73 -12.49
N PRO A 215 9.90 8.86 -13.21
CA PRO A 215 11.04 9.80 -13.16
C PRO A 215 11.50 10.21 -11.75
N GLY A 216 10.60 10.23 -10.75
CA GLY A 216 10.94 10.51 -9.35
C GLY A 216 11.50 9.32 -8.54
N THR A 217 11.53 8.12 -9.11
CA THR A 217 11.95 6.88 -8.43
C THR A 217 13.46 6.75 -8.37
N ASP A 218 14.02 6.60 -7.17
CA ASP A 218 15.40 6.15 -6.98
C ASP A 218 15.46 4.63 -7.10
N THR A 219 15.85 4.16 -8.28
CA THR A 219 15.87 2.73 -8.61
C THR A 219 16.87 1.93 -7.77
N ALA A 220 17.96 2.54 -7.30
CA ALA A 220 18.97 1.87 -6.50
C ALA A 220 18.49 1.69 -5.06
N GLN A 221 17.89 2.72 -4.46
CA GLN A 221 17.23 2.62 -3.15
C GLN A 221 16.06 1.63 -3.22
N TYR A 222 15.19 1.78 -4.23
CA TYR A 222 14.05 0.89 -4.44
C TYR A 222 14.49 -0.58 -4.50
N ARG A 223 15.53 -0.88 -5.27
CA ARG A 223 16.07 -2.25 -5.36
C ARG A 223 16.52 -2.78 -4.00
N ARG A 224 17.29 -1.99 -3.24
CA ARG A 224 17.74 -2.39 -1.88
C ARG A 224 16.57 -2.63 -0.94
N SER A 225 15.52 -1.81 -1.02
CA SER A 225 14.30 -2.00 -0.22
C SER A 225 13.57 -3.29 -0.57
N VAL A 226 13.40 -3.60 -1.86
CA VAL A 226 12.76 -4.86 -2.29
C VAL A 226 13.61 -6.08 -1.92
N GLU A 227 14.94 -6.00 -2.07
CA GLU A 227 15.87 -7.06 -1.63
C GLU A 227 15.78 -7.32 -0.13
N ARG A 228 15.69 -6.27 0.68
CA ARG A 228 15.50 -6.36 2.14
C ARG A 228 14.17 -7.03 2.50
N LEU A 229 13.07 -6.60 1.87
CA LEU A 229 11.75 -7.20 2.11
C LEU A 229 11.73 -8.70 1.73
N ALA A 230 12.41 -9.09 0.66
CA ALA A 230 12.48 -10.49 0.24
C ALA A 230 13.23 -11.42 1.21
N ALA A 231 14.11 -10.85 2.04
CA ALA A 231 14.81 -11.55 3.11
C ALA A 231 13.96 -11.74 4.37
N MET A 232 12.80 -11.09 4.45
CA MET A 232 11.85 -11.24 5.57
C MET A 232 10.88 -12.39 5.29
N ASP A 233 10.27 -12.89 6.36
CA ASP A 233 9.20 -13.88 6.32
C ASP A 233 7.85 -13.21 6.61
N PHE A 234 6.94 -13.33 5.66
CA PHE A 234 5.53 -12.93 5.74
C PHE A 234 4.75 -13.75 4.70
N ASP A 235 3.48 -14.00 4.97
CA ASP A 235 2.63 -14.85 4.13
C ASP A 235 1.58 -14.05 3.35
N ILE A 236 1.13 -12.93 3.93
CA ILE A 236 0.13 -12.04 3.35
C ILE A 236 0.79 -10.74 2.90
N LEU A 237 0.46 -10.29 1.68
CA LEU A 237 0.89 -9.02 1.11
C LEU A 237 -0.31 -8.20 0.64
N CYS A 238 -0.46 -7.05 1.28
CA CYS A 238 -1.43 -6.02 0.98
C CYS A 238 -0.74 -4.89 0.21
N GLY A 239 -0.76 -4.98 -1.12
CA GLY A 239 -0.15 -3.98 -2.00
C GLY A 239 -0.95 -2.68 -2.11
N GLY A 240 -0.31 -1.61 -2.59
CA GLY A 240 -0.96 -0.32 -2.87
C GLY A 240 -1.93 -0.39 -4.04
N HIS A 241 -1.76 -1.37 -4.93
CA HIS A 241 -2.62 -1.62 -6.09
C HIS A 241 -2.87 -3.13 -6.23
N GLY A 242 -4.01 -3.47 -6.82
CA GLY A 242 -4.44 -4.85 -7.07
C GLY A 242 -4.97 -5.58 -5.82
N GLU A 243 -5.23 -6.88 -5.97
CA GLU A 243 -5.79 -7.71 -4.88
C GLU A 243 -4.68 -8.23 -3.95
N PRO A 244 -4.93 -8.30 -2.63
CA PRO A 244 -3.98 -8.87 -1.69
C PRO A 244 -3.57 -10.30 -2.08
N LEU A 245 -2.31 -10.63 -1.87
CA LEU A 245 -1.82 -12.00 -1.96
C LEU A 245 -1.83 -12.59 -0.56
N VAL A 246 -2.76 -13.50 -0.27
CA VAL A 246 -3.02 -14.00 1.09
C VAL A 246 -2.21 -15.24 1.48
N VAL A 247 -1.35 -15.73 0.59
CA VAL A 247 -0.48 -16.88 0.86
C VAL A 247 0.80 -16.82 0.02
N GLY A 248 1.91 -17.25 0.61
CA GLY A 248 3.20 -17.45 -0.04
C GLY A 248 3.85 -16.14 -0.51
N ALA A 249 3.52 -15.00 0.09
CA ALA A 249 3.93 -13.70 -0.44
C ALA A 249 5.45 -13.48 -0.42
N SER A 250 6.13 -13.78 0.69
CA SER A 250 7.61 -13.72 0.76
C SER A 250 8.28 -14.63 -0.26
N ARG A 251 7.77 -15.86 -0.47
CA ARG A 251 8.25 -16.77 -1.52
C ARG A 251 8.05 -16.18 -2.92
N ALA A 252 6.87 -15.61 -3.20
CA ALA A 252 6.59 -14.97 -4.47
C ALA A 252 7.55 -13.79 -4.73
N LEU A 253 7.88 -13.02 -3.70
CA LEU A 253 8.84 -11.92 -3.76
C LEU A 253 10.27 -12.40 -4.07
N ARG A 254 10.72 -13.49 -3.44
CA ARG A 254 12.04 -14.10 -3.76
C ARG A 254 12.11 -14.57 -5.21
N ILE A 255 11.03 -15.17 -5.73
CA ILE A 255 10.93 -15.57 -7.14
C ILE A 255 10.97 -14.33 -8.06
N LEU A 256 10.30 -13.23 -7.69
CA LEU A 256 10.32 -11.98 -8.45
C LEU A 256 11.75 -11.41 -8.59
N LEU A 257 12.57 -11.53 -7.54
CA LEU A 257 13.96 -11.07 -7.55
C LEU A 257 14.89 -11.88 -8.46
N GLN A 258 14.61 -13.16 -8.67
CA GLN A 258 15.37 -14.02 -9.59
C GLN A 258 15.12 -13.67 -11.06
N ARG A 259 14.01 -13.00 -11.38
CA ARG A 259 13.67 -12.58 -12.74
C ARG A 259 14.40 -11.29 -13.08
N LYS A 260 15.04 -11.25 -14.26
CA LYS A 260 15.58 -10.01 -14.83
C LYS A 260 14.45 -8.96 -14.86
N PRO A 261 14.69 -7.72 -14.40
CA PRO A 261 13.75 -6.64 -14.57
C PRO A 261 13.52 -6.46 -16.07
N ASN A 262 12.27 -6.57 -16.51
CA ASN A 262 11.86 -6.09 -17.84
C ASN A 262 10.60 -5.23 -17.70
N PRO A 263 10.65 -4.15 -16.90
CA PRO A 263 9.51 -3.27 -16.77
C PRO A 263 9.37 -2.45 -18.07
N PRO A 264 8.15 -2.30 -18.61
CA PRO A 264 7.93 -1.27 -19.62
C PRO A 264 8.31 0.08 -19.04
N THR A 265 8.94 0.94 -19.84
CA THR A 265 9.23 2.31 -19.40
C THR A 265 7.93 3.03 -19.04
N TRP A 266 7.94 4.00 -18.12
CA TRP A 266 6.74 4.82 -17.84
C TRP A 266 6.19 5.45 -19.14
N ARG A 267 7.08 5.75 -20.10
CA ARG A 267 6.74 6.19 -21.46
C ARG A 267 5.88 5.15 -22.18
N GLU A 268 6.29 3.89 -22.23
CA GLU A 268 5.48 2.83 -22.85
C GLU A 268 4.12 2.66 -22.17
N PHE A 269 4.03 2.83 -20.85
CA PHE A 269 2.76 2.71 -20.12
C PHE A 269 1.75 3.79 -20.53
N PHE A 270 2.17 5.05 -20.62
CA PHE A 270 1.28 6.17 -21.00
C PHE A 270 1.07 6.30 -22.51
N PHE A 271 2.09 6.02 -23.32
CA PHE A 271 2.03 6.22 -24.78
C PHE A 271 1.54 4.98 -25.56
N ARG A 272 1.44 3.77 -24.97
CA ARG A 272 0.83 2.60 -25.65
C ARG A 272 -0.63 2.79 -26.04
N ARG A 273 -1.33 3.77 -25.45
CA ARG A 273 -2.74 4.08 -25.75
C ARG A 273 -2.93 5.29 -26.67
N LEU A 274 -1.87 6.00 -27.06
CA LEU A 274 -1.99 7.03 -28.10
C LEU A 274 -1.87 6.37 -29.50
N PRO A 275 -2.75 6.70 -30.45
CA PRO A 275 -2.59 6.29 -31.84
C PRO A 275 -1.18 6.65 -32.34
N ARG A 276 -0.45 5.70 -32.93
CA ARG A 276 0.91 5.92 -33.49
C ARG A 276 1.02 7.16 -34.39
N ARG A 277 -0.10 7.61 -34.99
CA ARG A 277 -0.18 8.84 -35.80
C ARG A 277 0.11 10.14 -35.05
N LEU A 278 -0.07 10.19 -33.73
CA LEU A 278 0.20 11.40 -32.93
C LEU A 278 1.66 11.51 -32.46
N LEU A 279 2.42 10.41 -32.49
CA LEU A 279 3.83 10.37 -32.09
C LEU A 279 4.79 10.81 -33.21
N LEU A 280 4.31 10.95 -34.45
CA LEU A 280 5.12 11.29 -35.63
C LEU A 280 5.09 12.79 -36.00
N HIS A 281 4.56 13.66 -35.13
CA HIS A 281 4.59 15.11 -35.33
C HIS A 281 5.57 15.80 -34.37
N ARG A 282 6.84 15.39 -34.48
CA ARG A 282 8.01 16.23 -34.27
C ARG A 282 9.19 15.46 -34.86
N GLY A 283 9.79 16.03 -35.90
CA GLY A 283 10.84 15.38 -36.68
C GLY A 283 11.97 14.87 -35.78
N MET A 284 12.12 13.56 -35.75
CA MET A 284 13.34 12.85 -35.41
C MET A 284 13.45 11.74 -36.46
N SER A 285 14.55 11.75 -37.21
CA SER A 285 14.85 10.79 -38.28
C SER A 285 15.06 9.39 -37.72
N ASP A 286 14.70 8.39 -38.51
CA ASP A 286 14.69 6.94 -38.20
C ASP A 286 16.08 6.29 -37.99
N GLU A 287 17.12 7.04 -37.60
CA GLU A 287 18.50 6.51 -37.49
C GLU A 287 18.96 6.13 -36.06
N ASP A 288 18.17 6.35 -35.01
CA ASP A 288 18.60 6.08 -33.62
C ASP A 288 18.06 4.76 -33.00
N TYR A 289 17.66 3.78 -33.81
CA TYR A 289 17.19 2.46 -33.32
C TYR A 289 18.11 1.29 -33.69
N GLU A 290 19.41 1.43 -33.45
CA GLU A 290 20.31 0.29 -33.25
C GLU A 290 21.31 0.60 -32.13
N ILE A 291 21.16 -0.04 -30.97
CA ILE A 291 22.27 -0.26 -30.03
C ILE A 291 22.08 -1.64 -29.36
N ASP A 292 23.16 -2.43 -29.41
CA ASP A 292 23.46 -3.66 -28.67
C ASP A 292 23.14 -3.63 -27.15
#